data_AF-D1W835-F1
#
_entry.id   AF-D1W835-F1
#
_cell.length_a   1.000
_cell.length_b   1.000
_cell.length_c   1.000
_cell.angle_alpha   90.00
_cell.angle_beta   90.00
_cell.angle_gamma   90.00
#
_symmetry.space_group_name_H-M   'P 1'
#
loop_
_entity.id
_entity.type
_entity.pdbx_description
1 polymer ?
#
loop_
_entity_poly.entity_id
_entity_poly.type
_entity_poly.pdbx_seq_one_letter_code
_entity_poly.pdbx_strand_id
1 'polypeptide(L)'
;MMTKKINFSNFITTDNTESHLSSKEVHELSVIQKKAIIKAVLYIISADGIITEEEKAYFTLLVKELNVSNSLIRDSIDIDDEDMFETLQGIGDKEFLIQQLNKAAMVDNNFAEEEKNLIATFIEYIPKGSKPKEFYNKILNF
;
A
#
# COMPACT_ATOMS: atom_id res chain seq x y z
N MET A 1 21.04 -19.88 12.35
CA MET A 1 20.16 -18.90 11.66
C MET A 1 19.09 -18.47 12.64
N MET A 2 19.16 -17.24 13.14
CA MET A 2 18.13 -16.69 14.03
C MET A 2 17.02 -16.06 13.18
N THR A 3 15.82 -16.63 13.26
CA THR A 3 14.59 -16.03 12.76
C THR A 3 14.27 -14.79 13.60
N LYS A 4 14.58 -13.61 13.07
CA LYS A 4 14.13 -12.34 13.67
C LYS A 4 12.62 -12.23 13.47
N LYS A 5 11.86 -12.48 14.53
CA LYS A 5 10.42 -12.23 14.59
C LYS A 5 10.17 -10.73 14.64
N ILE A 6 9.36 -10.22 13.73
CA ILE A 6 8.93 -8.81 13.68
C ILE A 6 8.05 -8.54 14.90
N ASN A 7 8.33 -7.44 15.62
CA ASN A 7 7.64 -7.05 16.84
C ASN A 7 6.72 -5.85 16.56
N PHE A 8 5.41 -6.09 16.63
CA PHE A 8 4.35 -5.10 16.36
C PHE A 8 3.80 -4.44 17.64
N SER A 9 4.50 -4.55 18.77
CA SER A 9 3.99 -4.07 20.07
C SER A 9 4.07 -2.55 20.28
N ASN A 10 4.70 -1.80 19.38
CA ASN A 10 4.95 -0.36 19.55
C ASN A 10 3.98 0.56 18.79
N PHE A 11 2.92 0.03 18.16
CA PHE A 11 2.02 0.79 17.28
C PHE A 11 0.87 1.53 17.97
N ILE A 12 0.89 1.71 19.29
CA ILE A 12 -0.14 2.47 20.00
C ILE A 12 0.44 3.80 20.48
N THR A 13 0.26 4.84 19.68
CA THR A 13 0.30 6.24 20.14
C THR A 13 -0.87 7.03 19.56
N THR A 14 -1.29 8.01 20.36
CA THR A 14 -2.62 8.62 20.49
C THR A 14 -3.08 9.53 19.34
N ASP A 15 -4.40 9.66 19.28
CA ASP A 15 -5.23 10.42 18.33
C ASP A 15 -4.81 11.87 18.06
N ASN A 16 -4.62 12.20 16.78
CA ASN A 16 -5.23 13.33 16.08
C ASN A 16 -4.68 13.38 14.64
N THR A 17 -5.42 12.83 13.69
CA THR A 17 -5.18 13.11 12.27
C THR A 17 -6.52 12.94 11.59
N GLU A 18 -7.01 14.02 10.97
CA GLU A 18 -8.28 14.04 10.24
C GLU A 18 -8.27 12.88 9.23
N SER A 19 -9.24 11.96 9.36
CA SER A 19 -9.36 10.87 8.38
C SER A 19 -9.75 11.49 7.04
N HIS A 20 -8.83 11.46 6.08
CA HIS A 20 -9.06 11.98 4.72
C HIS A 20 -9.85 11.01 3.85
N LEU A 21 -10.26 9.86 4.41
CA LEU A 21 -11.06 8.83 3.77
C LEU A 21 -12.53 9.01 4.08
N SER A 22 -13.38 9.07 3.04
CA SER A 22 -14.82 8.99 3.24
C SER A 22 -15.13 7.59 3.79
N SER A 23 -15.76 7.53 4.97
CA SER A 23 -16.05 6.28 5.69
C SER A 23 -16.90 5.30 4.86
N LYS A 24 -17.52 5.78 3.78
CA LYS A 24 -18.33 4.99 2.86
C LYS A 24 -17.48 4.22 1.84
N GLU A 25 -16.45 4.84 1.26
CA GLU A 25 -15.54 4.20 0.30
C GLU A 25 -14.81 3.01 0.94
N VAL A 26 -14.38 3.15 2.19
CA VAL A 26 -13.61 2.11 2.90
C VAL A 26 -14.46 0.95 3.39
N HIS A 27 -15.74 1.19 3.68
CA HIS A 27 -16.64 0.15 4.17
C HIS A 27 -17.11 -0.82 3.08
N GLU A 28 -17.11 -0.38 1.82
CA GLU A 28 -17.54 -1.20 0.69
C GLU A 28 -16.41 -2.08 0.10
N LEU A 29 -15.15 -1.81 0.46
CA LEU A 29 -14.02 -2.62 0.03
C LEU A 29 -14.03 -4.01 0.69
N SER A 30 -13.98 -5.03 -0.16
CA SER A 30 -13.76 -6.41 0.26
C SER A 30 -12.37 -6.60 0.89
N VAL A 31 -12.20 -7.69 1.63
CA VAL A 31 -10.93 -8.04 2.27
C VAL A 31 -9.79 -8.16 1.23
N ILE A 32 -10.07 -8.76 0.08
CA ILE A 32 -9.07 -8.94 -0.98
C ILE A 32 -8.65 -7.59 -1.60
N GLN A 33 -9.60 -6.67 -1.81
CA GLN A 33 -9.31 -5.32 -2.28
C GLN A 33 -8.44 -4.54 -1.29
N LYS A 34 -8.73 -4.65 0.00
CA LYS A 34 -7.91 -4.02 1.05
C LYS A 34 -6.48 -4.57 1.04
N LYS A 35 -6.32 -5.90 0.92
CA LYS A 35 -4.99 -6.50 0.80
C LYS A 35 -4.26 -6.02 -0.46
N ALA A 36 -4.93 -5.95 -1.61
CA ALA A 36 -4.31 -5.48 -2.85
C ALA A 36 -3.86 -4.01 -2.74
N ILE A 37 -4.66 -3.14 -2.12
CA ILE A 37 -4.28 -1.74 -1.82
C ILE A 37 -3.04 -1.70 -0.93
N ILE A 38 -3.04 -2.47 0.17
CA ILE A 38 -1.92 -2.53 1.11
C ILE A 38 -0.65 -2.98 0.38
N LYS A 39 -0.73 -4.04 -0.44
CA LYS A 39 0.42 -4.55 -1.19
C LYS A 39 0.97 -3.50 -2.16
N ALA A 40 0.09 -2.81 -2.88
CA ALA A 40 0.48 -1.75 -3.81
C ALA A 40 1.19 -0.59 -3.10
N VAL A 41 0.67 -0.15 -1.95
CA VAL A 41 1.31 0.91 -1.14
C VAL A 41 2.64 0.44 -0.57
N LEU A 42 2.74 -0.82 -0.13
CA LEU A 42 4.02 -1.39 0.32
C LEU A 42 5.07 -1.41 -0.78
N TYR A 43 4.68 -1.65 -2.04
CA TYR A 43 5.60 -1.53 -3.17
C TYR A 43 6.08 -0.09 -3.36
N ILE A 44 5.19 0.91 -3.22
CA ILE A 44 5.54 2.33 -3.36
C ILE A 44 6.59 2.73 -2.32
N ILE A 45 6.28 2.56 -1.04
CA ILE A 45 7.18 3.01 0.04
C ILE A 45 8.47 2.19 0.14
N SER A 46 8.58 1.11 -0.64
CA SER A 46 9.77 0.27 -0.72
C SER A 46 10.59 0.51 -1.98
N ALA A 47 10.10 1.35 -2.91
CA ALA A 47 10.59 1.41 -4.28
C ALA A 47 12.04 1.89 -4.37
N ASP A 48 12.41 2.87 -3.56
CA ASP A 48 13.74 3.49 -3.55
C ASP A 48 14.76 2.76 -2.64
N GLY A 49 14.30 1.75 -1.90
CA GLY A 49 15.15 0.98 -0.99
C GLY A 49 15.20 1.50 0.46
N ILE A 50 14.50 2.59 0.80
CA ILE A 50 14.54 3.21 2.13
C ILE A 50 13.13 3.59 2.60
N ILE A 51 12.60 2.91 3.62
CA ILE A 51 11.34 3.33 4.25
C ILE A 51 11.62 4.38 5.35
N THR A 52 11.16 5.61 5.14
CA THR A 52 11.21 6.73 6.08
C THR A 52 10.21 6.58 7.23
N GLU A 53 10.31 7.43 8.26
CA GLU A 53 9.34 7.41 9.39
C GLU A 53 7.99 7.98 8.97
N GLU A 54 7.99 8.96 8.06
CA GLU A 54 6.81 9.57 7.45
C GLU A 54 5.99 8.53 6.65
N GLU A 55 6.66 7.71 5.84
CA GLU A 55 6.01 6.62 5.09
C GLU A 55 5.46 5.53 6.01
N LYS A 56 6.18 5.17 7.08
CA LYS A 56 5.67 4.23 8.09
C LYS A 56 4.43 4.78 8.79
N ALA A 57 4.44 6.07 9.14
CA ALA A 57 3.30 6.73 9.78
C ALA A 57 2.10 6.75 8.84
N TYR A 58 2.29 7.11 7.57
CA TYR A 58 1.25 7.07 6.56
C TYR A 58 0.70 5.65 6.35
N PHE A 59 1.56 4.66 6.21
CA PHE A 59 1.13 3.27 6.05
C PHE A 59 0.31 2.78 7.25
N THR A 60 0.74 3.12 8.47
CA THR A 60 0.01 2.79 9.70
C THR A 60 -1.38 3.44 9.73
N LEU A 61 -1.47 4.71 9.30
CA LEU A 61 -2.74 5.42 9.18
C LEU A 61 -3.66 4.75 8.16
N LEU A 62 -3.16 4.43 6.97
CA LEU A 62 -3.91 3.74 5.93
C LEU A 62 -4.47 2.40 6.43
N VAL A 63 -3.66 1.58 7.10
CA VAL A 63 -4.10 0.29 7.66
C VAL A 63 -5.22 0.48 8.69
N LYS A 64 -5.10 1.51 9.56
CA LYS A 64 -6.14 1.86 10.54
C LYS A 64 -7.43 2.29 9.84
N GLU A 65 -7.31 3.14 8.82
CA GLU A 65 -8.45 3.63 8.04
C GLU A 65 -9.15 2.47 7.31
N LEU A 66 -8.40 1.56 6.69
CA LEU A 66 -8.93 0.35 6.05
C LEU A 66 -9.55 -0.65 7.05
N ASN A 67 -9.40 -0.42 8.36
CA ASN A 67 -9.81 -1.31 9.44
C ASN A 67 -9.25 -2.73 9.26
N VAL A 68 -7.95 -2.81 9.00
CA VAL A 68 -7.24 -4.05 8.71
C VAL A 68 -6.38 -4.48 9.89
N SER A 69 -6.37 -5.77 10.22
CA SER A 69 -5.53 -6.34 11.28
C SER A 69 -4.10 -6.58 10.80
N ASN A 70 -3.15 -6.65 11.73
CA ASN A 70 -1.75 -6.97 11.41
C ASN A 70 -1.58 -8.34 10.70
N SER A 71 -2.48 -9.30 10.93
CA SER A 71 -2.45 -10.58 10.20
C SER A 71 -2.75 -10.38 8.72
N LEU A 72 -3.74 -9.53 8.40
CA LEU A 72 -4.10 -9.22 7.02
C LEU A 72 -3.01 -8.45 6.27
N ILE A 73 -2.21 -7.64 6.97
CA ILE A 73 -1.03 -6.98 6.37
C ILE A 73 -0.04 -8.04 5.89
N ARG A 74 0.22 -9.08 6.68
CA ARG A 74 1.12 -10.17 6.26
C ARG A 74 0.57 -10.91 5.07
N ASP A 75 -0.71 -11.29 5.13
CA ASP A 75 -1.38 -11.95 4.02
C ASP A 75 -1.38 -11.10 2.73
N SER A 76 -1.29 -9.77 2.83
CA SER A 76 -1.25 -8.90 1.65
C SER A 76 0.05 -9.03 0.87
N ILE A 77 1.17 -9.31 1.56
CA ILE A 77 2.48 -9.54 0.93
C ILE A 77 2.45 -10.84 0.12
N ASP A 78 1.68 -11.83 0.60
CA ASP A 78 1.58 -13.17 0.01
C ASP A 78 0.61 -13.26 -1.19
N ILE A 79 -0.15 -12.20 -1.49
CA ILE A 79 -1.00 -12.17 -2.69
C ILE A 79 -0.12 -12.20 -3.95
N ASP A 80 -0.49 -12.93 -4.99
CA ASP A 80 0.23 -12.88 -6.26
C ASP A 80 0.07 -11.51 -6.94
N ASP A 81 1.13 -11.01 -7.57
CA ASP A 81 1.09 -9.69 -8.22
C ASP A 81 0.00 -9.61 -9.30
N GLU A 82 -0.26 -10.71 -10.01
CA GLU A 82 -1.32 -10.78 -11.00
C GLU A 82 -2.71 -10.59 -10.36
N ASP A 83 -2.98 -11.33 -9.27
CA ASP A 83 -4.21 -11.18 -8.48
C ASP A 83 -4.34 -9.77 -7.89
N MET A 84 -3.23 -9.15 -7.49
CA MET A 84 -3.22 -7.76 -7.03
C MET A 84 -3.69 -6.82 -8.15
N PHE A 85 -3.10 -6.89 -9.35
CA PHE A 85 -3.50 -6.03 -10.47
C PHE A 85 -4.95 -6.24 -10.90
N GLU A 86 -5.42 -7.49 -10.97
CA GLU A 86 -6.82 -7.82 -11.27
C GLU A 86 -7.76 -7.25 -10.20
N THR A 87 -7.42 -7.44 -8.92
CA THR A 87 -8.22 -6.94 -7.80
C THR A 87 -8.29 -5.41 -7.80
N LEU A 88 -7.18 -4.73 -8.06
CA LEU A 88 -7.12 -3.26 -8.13
C LEU A 88 -7.94 -2.71 -9.29
N GLN A 89 -8.01 -3.42 -10.43
CA GLN A 89 -8.86 -3.03 -11.56
C GLN A 89 -10.35 -2.98 -11.16
N GLY A 90 -10.78 -3.94 -10.33
CA GLY A 90 -12.15 -4.06 -9.84
C GLY A 90 -12.56 -3.03 -8.77
N ILE A 91 -11.64 -2.17 -8.32
CA ILE A 91 -11.97 -1.07 -7.42
C ILE A 91 -12.67 0.03 -8.24
N GLY A 92 -13.94 0.29 -7.91
CA GLY A 92 -14.76 1.26 -8.62
C GLY A 92 -14.24 2.69 -8.53
N ASP A 93 -13.51 3.02 -7.45
CA ASP A 93 -12.90 4.32 -7.22
C ASP A 93 -11.39 4.29 -7.54
N LYS A 94 -11.07 4.51 -8.82
CA LYS A 94 -9.68 4.58 -9.29
C LYS A 94 -8.98 5.85 -8.81
N GLU A 95 -9.71 6.94 -8.64
CA GLU A 95 -9.12 8.21 -8.18
C GLU A 95 -8.63 8.07 -6.74
N PHE A 96 -9.43 7.44 -5.88
CA PHE A 96 -9.02 7.09 -4.52
C PHE A 96 -7.72 6.29 -4.52
N LEU A 97 -7.65 5.20 -5.30
CA LEU A 97 -6.47 4.34 -5.34
C LEU A 97 -5.22 5.11 -5.77
N ILE A 98 -5.31 5.87 -6.87
CA ILE A 98 -4.19 6.68 -7.36
C ILE A 98 -3.79 7.77 -6.36
N GLN A 99 -4.74 8.37 -5.64
CA GLN A 99 -4.43 9.32 -4.57
C GLN A 99 -3.66 8.67 -3.43
N GLN A 100 -4.00 7.45 -3.01
CA GLN A 100 -3.25 6.76 -1.97
C GLN A 100 -1.81 6.44 -2.42
N LEU A 101 -1.63 5.98 -3.66
CA LEU A 101 -0.27 5.70 -4.18
C LEU A 101 0.58 6.97 -4.26
N ASN A 102 0.01 8.11 -4.70
CA ASN A 102 0.73 9.38 -4.72
C ASN A 102 1.04 9.91 -3.31
N LYS A 103 0.11 9.78 -2.36
CA LYS A 103 0.35 10.19 -0.97
C LYS A 103 1.48 9.37 -0.35
N ALA A 104 1.49 8.06 -0.58
CA ALA A 104 2.56 7.18 -0.13
C ALA A 104 3.94 7.66 -0.61
N ALA A 105 4.08 7.94 -1.92
CA ALA A 105 5.34 8.35 -2.54
C ALA A 105 5.78 9.81 -2.27
N MET A 106 4.96 10.61 -1.59
CA MET A 106 5.23 12.03 -1.39
C MET A 106 5.14 12.47 0.07
N VAL A 107 4.83 11.55 0.99
CA VAL A 107 4.58 11.90 2.39
C VAL A 107 5.83 12.45 3.08
N ASP A 108 7.00 11.96 2.70
CA ASP A 108 8.30 12.42 3.20
C ASP A 108 8.83 13.67 2.46
N ASN A 109 8.05 14.20 1.51
CA ASN A 109 8.40 15.29 0.59
C ASN A 109 9.57 14.97 -0.37
N ASN A 110 9.91 13.70 -0.57
CA ASN A 110 10.94 13.25 -1.47
C ASN A 110 10.38 12.27 -2.50
N PHE A 111 9.93 12.79 -3.63
CA PHE A 111 9.39 11.96 -4.69
C PHE A 111 10.50 11.36 -5.56
N ALA A 112 10.97 10.17 -5.21
CA ALA A 112 12.08 9.46 -5.86
C ALA A 112 11.73 9.02 -7.29
N GLU A 113 12.74 8.72 -8.11
CA GLU A 113 12.53 8.29 -9.50
C GLU A 113 11.89 6.89 -9.57
N GLU A 114 12.27 6.01 -8.65
CA GLU A 114 11.76 4.66 -8.49
C GLU A 114 10.26 4.66 -8.18
N GLU A 115 9.82 5.51 -7.26
CA GLU A 115 8.41 5.68 -6.91
C GLU A 115 7.60 6.26 -8.07
N LYS A 116 8.14 7.27 -8.77
CA LYS A 116 7.51 7.84 -9.98
C LYS A 116 7.28 6.78 -11.04
N ASN A 117 8.30 5.97 -11.32
CA ASN A 117 8.24 4.89 -12.29
C ASN A 117 7.21 3.83 -11.87
N LEU A 118 7.15 3.52 -10.59
CA LEU A 118 6.19 2.56 -10.05
C LEU A 118 4.75 3.09 -10.10
N ILE A 119 4.51 4.35 -9.76
CA ILE A 119 3.20 5.01 -9.93
C ILE A 119 2.78 5.02 -11.39
N ALA A 120 3.68 5.39 -12.30
CA ALA A 120 3.39 5.36 -13.74
C ALA A 120 3.00 3.96 -14.21
N THR A 121 3.71 2.94 -13.71
CA THR A 121 3.38 1.53 -13.97
C THR A 121 1.98 1.18 -13.45
N PHE A 122 1.65 1.56 -12.22
CA PHE A 122 0.32 1.30 -11.66
C PHE A 122 -0.79 2.01 -12.45
N ILE A 123 -0.59 3.28 -12.82
CA ILE A 123 -1.54 4.04 -13.66
C ILE A 123 -1.77 3.35 -15.01
N GLU A 124 -0.71 2.81 -15.62
CA GLU A 124 -0.83 2.16 -16.92
C GLU A 124 -1.48 0.77 -16.84
N TYR A 125 -1.16 -0.02 -15.81
CA TYR A 125 -1.50 -1.46 -15.77
C TYR A 125 -2.72 -1.80 -14.90
N ILE A 126 -3.05 -1.03 -13.87
CA ILE A 126 -4.27 -1.25 -13.07
C ILE A 126 -5.54 -1.22 -13.95
N PRO A 127 -5.73 -0.26 -14.89
CA PRO A 127 -6.92 -0.28 -15.75
C PRO A 127 -7.03 -1.52 -16.63
N LYS A 128 -5.91 -2.18 -16.94
CA LYS A 128 -5.84 -3.40 -17.74
C LYS A 128 -6.13 -4.66 -16.92
N GLY A 129 -6.02 -4.60 -15.59
CA GLY A 129 -6.15 -5.75 -14.70
C GLY A 129 -5.05 -6.79 -14.88
N SER A 130 -3.95 -6.40 -15.52
CA SER A 130 -2.87 -7.30 -15.89
C SER A 130 -1.55 -6.75 -15.39
N LYS A 131 -0.72 -7.61 -14.79
CA LYS A 131 0.64 -7.25 -14.37
C LYS A 131 1.54 -6.93 -15.59
N PRO A 132 2.50 -6.00 -15.46
CA PRO A 132 3.60 -5.89 -16.42
C PRO A 132 4.38 -7.20 -16.55
N LYS A 133 4.86 -7.50 -17.76
CA LYS A 133 5.71 -8.69 -18.01
C LYS A 133 6.94 -8.68 -17.09
N GLU A 134 7.56 -7.53 -16.97
CA GLU A 134 8.67 -7.27 -16.05
C GLU A 134 8.15 -6.39 -14.92
N PHE A 135 7.71 -7.03 -13.83
CA PHE A 135 7.34 -6.35 -12.60
C PHE A 135 8.21 -6.93 -11.50
N TYR A 136 9.33 -6.25 -11.21
CA TYR A 136 10.31 -6.66 -10.22
C TYR A 136 10.44 -5.56 -9.19
N ASN A 137 9.58 -5.59 -8.19
CA ASN A 137 9.67 -4.72 -7.03
C ASN A 137 9.84 -5.56 -5.78
N LYS A 138 10.60 -5.04 -4.83
CA LYS A 138 10.88 -5.72 -3.57
C LYS A 138 10.19 -4.96 -2.45
N ILE A 139 9.31 -5.63 -1.72
CA ILE A 139 8.78 -5.09 -0.47
C ILE A 139 9.90 -5.21 0.58
N LEU A 140 10.29 -4.07 1.15
CA LEU A 140 11.26 -4.04 2.24
C LEU A 140 10.60 -4.53 3.53
N ASN A 141 11.40 -5.13 4.41
CA ASN A 141 10.91 -5.50 5.72
C ASN A 141 10.79 -4.24 6.57
N PHE A 142 9.60 -4.02 7.13
CA PHE A 142 9.26 -2.97 8.08
C PHE A 142 9.16 -3.54 9.51
#